data_AF-A0A843ULQ2-F1
#
_entry.id   AF-A0A843ULQ2-F1
#
_cell.length_a   1.000
_cell.length_b   1.000
_cell.length_c   1.000
_cell.angle_alpha   90.00
_cell.angle_beta   90.00
_cell.angle_gamma   90.00
#
_symmetry.space_group_name_H-M   'P 1'
#
loop_
_entity.id
_entity.type
_entity.pdbx_description
1 polymer ?
#
loop_
_entity_poly.entity_id
_entity_poly.type
_entity_poly.pdbx_seq_one_letter_code
_entity_poly.pdbx_strand_id
1 'polypeptide(L)'
;MASRGRRGGVPAREGEQRRAEQAEQQAPAPQGPVLPPPPPVDYGVFMQGLERADVWWASLLRTRFEDGAIDMAWDEFVRLFRAKFIPKHIQDRMEQELLSLTQGHMTVLEYEARFAELSKYAPHIVIDERRKAKKFVMGLKPSLRTRLVAFDHCTLDEALSAACRQEGEMQQYLEEKKAS
;
A
#
# COMPACT_ATOMS: atom_id res chain seq x y z
N MET A 1 40.18 -25.35 51.46
CA MET A 1 40.08 -24.69 50.14
C MET A 1 39.78 -25.74 49.08
N ALA A 2 38.85 -25.42 48.16
CA ALA A 2 38.44 -26.15 46.95
C ALA A 2 37.82 -27.54 47.17
N SER A 3 36.85 -28.03 46.40
CA SER A 3 35.91 -27.51 45.41
C SER A 3 34.98 -28.70 45.12
N ARG A 4 33.67 -28.48 44.95
CA ARG A 4 32.83 -29.38 44.13
C ARG A 4 31.50 -28.70 43.81
N GLY A 5 31.36 -28.32 42.55
CA GLY A 5 30.11 -27.82 41.99
C GLY A 5 29.13 -28.93 41.63
N ARG A 6 27.88 -28.50 41.40
CA ARG A 6 26.82 -29.07 40.54
C ARG A 6 25.70 -28.03 40.57
N ARG A 7 25.48 -27.20 39.54
CA ARG A 7 24.79 -27.49 38.27
C ARG A 7 23.66 -28.51 38.39
N GLY A 8 22.45 -27.99 38.57
CA GLY A 8 21.21 -28.45 37.95
C GLY A 8 20.37 -27.18 37.80
N GLY A 9 20.08 -26.63 36.62
CA GLY A 9 19.63 -27.33 35.42
C GLY A 9 18.10 -27.33 35.44
N VAL A 10 17.52 -26.15 35.23
CA VAL A 10 16.07 -25.88 35.23
C VAL A 10 15.38 -26.73 34.16
N PRO A 11 14.39 -27.59 34.47
CA PRO A 11 13.54 -28.21 33.46
C PRO A 11 12.17 -27.54 33.47
N ALA A 12 12.06 -26.35 32.85
CA ALA A 12 10.80 -25.63 32.74
C ALA A 12 10.38 -25.32 31.29
N ARG A 13 11.27 -25.55 30.31
CA ARG A 13 11.04 -25.10 28.92
C ARG A 13 10.24 -26.08 28.04
N GLU A 14 10.31 -27.39 28.32
CA GLU A 14 9.63 -28.38 27.47
C GLU A 14 8.11 -28.39 27.65
N GLY A 15 7.61 -28.09 28.84
CA GLY A 15 6.17 -28.02 29.12
C GLY A 15 5.50 -26.83 28.44
N GLU A 16 6.19 -25.68 28.40
CA GLU A 16 5.71 -24.48 27.70
C GLU A 16 5.76 -24.63 26.18
N GLN A 17 6.81 -25.27 25.65
CA GLN A 17 6.92 -25.56 24.22
C GLN A 17 5.83 -26.50 23.74
N ARG A 18 5.56 -27.60 24.46
CA ARG A 18 4.47 -28.51 24.10
C ARG A 18 3.10 -27.83 24.16
N ARG A 19 2.88 -26.91 25.11
CA ARG A 19 1.62 -26.13 25.19
C ARG A 19 1.49 -25.12 24.05
N ALA A 20 2.59 -24.48 23.64
CA ALA A 20 2.62 -23.56 22.52
C ALA A 20 2.39 -24.29 21.19
N GLU A 21 3.02 -25.45 20.98
CA GLU A 21 2.82 -26.29 19.79
C GLU A 21 1.40 -26.86 19.71
N GLN A 22 0.82 -27.28 20.85
CA GLN A 22 -0.57 -27.75 20.90
C GLN A 22 -1.56 -26.59 20.66
N ALA A 23 -1.27 -25.39 21.16
CA ALA A 23 -2.10 -24.20 20.91
C ALA A 23 -2.03 -23.72 19.45
N GLU A 24 -0.88 -23.88 18.81
CA GLU A 24 -0.68 -23.57 17.38
C GLU A 24 -1.37 -24.59 16.47
N GLN A 25 -1.41 -25.87 16.86
CA GLN A 25 -2.18 -26.91 16.16
C GLN A 25 -3.70 -26.86 16.39
N GLN A 26 -4.14 -26.18 17.45
CA GLN A 26 -5.56 -25.96 17.75
C GLN A 26 -6.06 -24.57 17.30
N ALA A 27 -5.19 -23.72 16.74
CA ALA A 27 -5.59 -22.44 16.18
C ALA A 27 -6.56 -22.68 15.01
N PRO A 28 -7.73 -22.01 14.97
CA PRO A 28 -8.57 -22.07 13.78
C PRO A 28 -7.74 -21.60 12.59
N ALA A 29 -7.84 -22.31 11.46
CA ALA A 29 -7.17 -21.96 10.21
C ALA A 29 -7.31 -20.45 9.94
N PRO A 30 -6.30 -19.77 9.34
CA PRO A 30 -6.37 -18.35 9.06
C PRO A 30 -7.61 -18.10 8.23
N GLN A 31 -8.67 -17.61 8.88
CA GLN A 31 -9.84 -17.14 8.19
C GLN A 31 -9.33 -15.95 7.38
N GLY A 32 -9.52 -16.01 6.06
CA GLY A 32 -9.16 -14.93 5.16
C GLY A 32 -9.74 -13.59 5.65
N PRO A 33 -9.31 -12.46 5.08
CA PRO A 33 -9.67 -11.14 5.59
C PRO A 33 -11.18 -11.05 5.82
N VAL A 34 -11.57 -10.95 7.10
CA VAL A 34 -12.95 -10.67 7.48
C VAL A 34 -13.29 -9.32 6.88
N LEU A 35 -14.20 -9.32 5.91
CA LEU A 35 -14.56 -8.12 5.17
C LEU A 35 -15.02 -7.05 6.18
N PRO A 36 -14.42 -5.86 6.20
CA PRO A 36 -14.90 -4.79 7.06
C PRO A 36 -16.37 -4.47 6.70
N PRO A 37 -17.19 -4.02 7.67
CA PRO A 37 -18.57 -3.62 7.39
C PRO A 37 -18.56 -2.58 6.27
N PRO A 38 -19.46 -2.71 5.27
CA PRO A 38 -19.43 -1.86 4.09
C PRO A 38 -19.58 -0.38 4.47
N PRO A 39 -18.87 0.54 3.79
CA PRO A 39 -19.13 1.97 3.91
C PRO A 39 -20.59 2.27 3.52
N PRO A 40 -21.15 3.44 3.85
CA PRO A 40 -22.50 3.83 3.43
C PRO A 40 -22.51 4.10 1.92
N VAL A 41 -22.43 3.03 1.15
CA VAL A 41 -22.68 2.95 -0.29
C VAL A 41 -24.08 2.36 -0.44
N ASP A 42 -24.72 2.61 -1.58
CA ASP A 42 -25.94 1.90 -1.94
C ASP A 42 -25.72 0.38 -1.81
N TYR A 43 -26.35 -0.21 -0.79
CA TYR A 43 -26.22 -1.63 -0.46
C TYR A 43 -26.59 -2.52 -1.65
N GLY A 44 -27.51 -2.09 -2.52
CA GLY A 44 -27.87 -2.82 -3.73
C GLY A 44 -26.73 -2.87 -4.74
N VAL A 45 -26.03 -1.75 -4.94
CA VAL A 45 -24.86 -1.67 -5.83
C VAL A 45 -23.69 -2.48 -5.26
N PHE A 46 -23.48 -2.41 -3.94
CA PHE A 46 -22.44 -3.16 -3.26
C PHE A 46 -22.68 -4.68 -3.33
N MET A 47 -23.89 -5.14 -3.00
CA MET A 47 -24.26 -6.57 -3.04
C MET A 47 -24.22 -7.12 -4.47
N GLN A 48 -24.70 -6.36 -5.46
CA GLN A 48 -24.58 -6.75 -6.86
C GLN A 48 -23.12 -6.87 -7.31
N GLY A 49 -22.23 -6.03 -6.77
CA GLY A 49 -20.79 -6.13 -6.97
C GLY A 49 -20.22 -7.44 -6.43
N LEU A 50 -20.62 -7.82 -5.21
CA LEU A 50 -20.20 -9.08 -4.57
C LEU A 50 -20.72 -10.31 -5.32
N GLU A 51 -22.00 -10.36 -5.67
CA GLU A 51 -22.57 -11.48 -6.44
C GLU A 51 -21.85 -11.69 -7.78
N ARG A 52 -21.51 -10.58 -8.47
CA ARG A 52 -20.75 -10.63 -9.72
C ARG A 52 -19.30 -11.09 -9.51
N ALA A 53 -18.71 -10.77 -8.37
CA ALA A 53 -17.38 -11.24 -7.97
C ALA A 53 -17.38 -12.75 -7.68
N ASP A 54 -18.37 -13.23 -6.94
CA ASP A 54 -18.51 -14.64 -6.58
C ASP A 54 -18.72 -15.53 -7.82
N VAL A 55 -19.61 -15.11 -8.73
CA VAL A 55 -19.86 -15.84 -9.98
C VAL A 55 -18.61 -15.89 -10.86
N TRP A 56 -17.89 -14.77 -10.97
CA TRP A 56 -16.64 -14.72 -11.73
C TRP A 56 -15.57 -15.62 -11.11
N TRP A 57 -15.40 -15.57 -9.79
CA TRP A 57 -14.41 -16.37 -9.09
C TRP A 57 -14.71 -17.87 -9.22
N ALA A 58 -15.96 -18.28 -9.02
CA ALA A 58 -16.39 -19.67 -9.20
C ALA A 58 -16.20 -20.15 -10.66
N SER A 59 -16.42 -19.27 -11.64
CA SER A 59 -16.14 -19.57 -13.05
C SER A 59 -14.65 -19.74 -13.32
N LEU A 60 -13.81 -18.85 -12.77
CA LEU A 60 -12.36 -18.90 -12.94
C LEU A 60 -11.78 -20.17 -12.30
N LEU A 61 -12.29 -20.53 -11.11
CA LEU A 61 -11.91 -21.77 -10.43
C LEU A 61 -12.22 -23.01 -11.28
N ARG A 62 -13.44 -23.12 -11.80
CA ARG A 62 -13.84 -24.25 -12.66
C ARG A 62 -13.07 -24.35 -13.97
N THR A 63 -12.68 -23.22 -14.56
CA THR A 63 -12.05 -23.21 -15.89
C THR A 63 -10.54 -23.43 -15.80
N ARG A 64 -9.90 -23.00 -14.71
CA ARG A 64 -8.44 -22.95 -14.60
C ARG A 64 -7.86 -23.98 -13.61
N PHE A 65 -8.67 -24.48 -12.69
CA PHE A 65 -8.27 -25.47 -11.69
C PHE A 65 -9.24 -26.66 -11.74
N GLU A 66 -8.96 -27.61 -12.65
CA GLU A 66 -9.79 -28.79 -12.88
C GLU A 66 -9.92 -29.70 -11.64
N ASP A 67 -8.89 -29.74 -10.79
CA ASP A 67 -8.83 -30.60 -9.59
C ASP A 67 -9.02 -29.85 -8.25
N GLY A 68 -9.46 -28.59 -8.29
CA GLY A 68 -9.70 -27.78 -7.08
C GLY A 68 -8.45 -27.34 -6.32
N ALA A 69 -7.25 -27.72 -6.77
CA ALA A 69 -5.99 -27.21 -6.26
C ALA A 69 -5.75 -25.80 -6.82
N ILE A 70 -5.94 -24.78 -5.98
CA ILE A 70 -5.66 -23.38 -6.34
C ILE A 70 -4.15 -23.17 -6.26
N ASP A 71 -3.45 -23.42 -7.36
CA ASP A 71 -2.04 -23.01 -7.53
C ASP A 71 -1.99 -21.64 -8.23
N MET A 72 -2.49 -20.61 -7.53
CA MET A 72 -2.46 -19.23 -8.00
C MET A 72 -1.66 -18.37 -7.04
N ALA A 73 -0.59 -17.77 -7.54
CA ALA A 73 0.10 -16.70 -6.82
C ALA A 73 -0.84 -15.51 -6.61
N TRP A 74 -0.76 -14.87 -5.44
CA TRP A 74 -1.60 -13.72 -5.10
C TRP A 74 -1.54 -12.58 -6.14
N ASP A 75 -0.36 -12.33 -6.70
CA ASP A 75 -0.18 -11.30 -7.73
C ASP A 75 -0.98 -11.60 -9.01
N GLU A 76 -1.09 -12.88 -9.37
CA GLU A 76 -1.89 -13.32 -10.52
C GLU A 76 -3.39 -13.16 -10.24
N PHE A 77 -3.84 -13.44 -9.01
CA PHE A 77 -5.21 -13.15 -8.59
C PHE A 77 -5.53 -11.66 -8.72
N VAL A 78 -4.69 -10.80 -8.14
CA VAL A 78 -4.88 -9.34 -8.18
C VAL A 78 -4.91 -8.84 -9.62
N ARG A 79 -4.06 -9.37 -10.51
CA ARG A 79 -4.03 -9.01 -11.92
C ARG A 79 -5.35 -9.35 -12.62
N LEU A 80 -5.87 -10.56 -12.43
CA LEU A 80 -7.14 -11.00 -13.04
C LEU A 80 -8.34 -10.25 -12.47
N PHE A 81 -8.35 -10.02 -11.16
CA PHE A 81 -9.38 -9.25 -10.48
C PHE A 81 -9.45 -7.82 -11.03
N ARG A 82 -8.30 -7.12 -11.11
CA ARG A 82 -8.24 -5.77 -11.67
C ARG A 82 -8.70 -5.75 -13.13
N ALA A 83 -8.29 -6.73 -13.94
CA ALA A 83 -8.72 -6.81 -15.34
C ALA A 83 -10.24 -7.02 -15.49
N LYS A 84 -10.88 -7.74 -14.56
CA LYS A 84 -12.32 -8.03 -14.60
C LYS A 84 -13.17 -6.87 -14.07
N PHE A 85 -12.75 -6.24 -12.97
CA PHE A 85 -13.59 -5.29 -12.21
C PHE A 85 -13.20 -3.83 -12.40
N ILE A 86 -12.01 -3.55 -12.93
CA ILE A 86 -11.59 -2.19 -13.26
C ILE A 86 -11.55 -2.05 -14.79
N PRO A 87 -12.60 -1.49 -15.41
CA PRO A 87 -12.63 -1.30 -16.85
C PRO A 87 -11.40 -0.54 -17.34
N LYS A 88 -10.89 -0.90 -18.52
CA LYS A 88 -9.69 -0.26 -19.10
C LYS A 88 -9.81 1.27 -19.15
N HIS A 89 -10.96 1.81 -19.55
CA HIS A 89 -11.19 3.26 -19.60
C HIS A 89 -11.04 3.96 -18.22
N ILE A 90 -11.33 3.25 -17.12
CA ILE A 90 -11.12 3.78 -15.76
C ILE A 90 -9.62 3.76 -15.43
N GLN A 91 -8.91 2.69 -15.78
CA GLN A 91 -7.45 2.60 -15.60
C GLN A 91 -6.76 3.72 -16.39
N ASP A 92 -7.11 3.88 -17.67
CA ASP A 92 -6.57 4.93 -18.54
C ASP A 92 -6.86 6.33 -17.96
N ARG A 93 -8.05 6.55 -17.39
CA ARG A 93 -8.39 7.82 -16.73
C ARG A 93 -7.52 8.07 -15.49
N MET A 94 -7.38 7.08 -14.59
CA MET A 94 -6.54 7.22 -13.39
C MET A 94 -5.06 7.41 -13.76
N GLU A 95 -4.61 6.78 -14.84
CA GLU A 95 -3.29 6.96 -15.40
C GLU A 95 -3.07 8.41 -15.89
N GLN A 96 -4.01 8.94 -16.67
CA GLN A 96 -3.95 10.33 -17.12
C GLN A 96 -4.03 11.32 -15.95
N GLU A 97 -4.81 11.01 -14.92
CA GLU A 97 -4.87 11.80 -13.69
C GLU A 97 -3.51 11.79 -12.98
N LEU A 98 -2.85 10.64 -12.83
CA LEU A 98 -1.50 10.54 -12.27
C LEU A 98 -0.47 11.30 -13.11
N LEU A 99 -0.58 11.23 -14.43
CA LEU A 99 0.34 11.92 -15.34
C LEU A 99 0.19 13.43 -15.28
N SER A 100 -1.03 13.92 -15.12
CA SER A 100 -1.36 15.35 -15.03
C SER A 100 -1.35 15.89 -13.60
N LEU A 101 -1.16 15.03 -12.59
CA LEU A 101 -1.22 15.41 -11.18
C LEU A 101 -0.13 16.43 -10.84
N THR A 102 -0.57 17.59 -10.37
CA THR A 102 0.29 18.63 -9.81
C THR A 102 -0.15 18.96 -8.39
N GLN A 103 0.77 19.45 -7.57
CA GLN A 103 0.49 19.87 -6.19
C GLN A 103 -0.56 21.00 -6.15
N GLY A 104 -0.60 21.87 -7.15
CA GLY A 104 -1.65 22.90 -7.27
C GLY A 104 -1.70 23.82 -6.05
N HIS A 105 -2.80 23.80 -5.29
CA HIS A 105 -2.94 24.51 -4.01
C HIS A 105 -2.79 23.60 -2.78
N MET A 106 -2.67 22.29 -2.98
CA MET A 106 -2.55 21.31 -1.90
C MET A 106 -1.22 21.50 -1.13
N THR A 107 -1.23 21.09 0.12
CA THR A 107 0.01 20.82 0.87
C THR A 107 0.78 19.66 0.24
N VAL A 108 2.06 19.54 0.56
CA VAL A 108 2.88 18.42 0.09
C VAL A 108 2.31 17.08 0.53
N LEU A 109 1.77 16.99 1.75
CA LEU A 109 1.18 15.76 2.29
C LEU A 109 -0.14 15.37 1.59
N GLU A 110 -1.01 16.34 1.33
CA GLU A 110 -2.24 16.10 0.56
C GLU A 110 -1.93 15.66 -0.87
N TYR A 111 -0.92 16.28 -1.48
CA TYR A 111 -0.44 15.90 -2.80
C TYR A 111 0.11 14.46 -2.83
N GLU A 112 0.91 14.08 -1.82
CA GLU A 112 1.42 12.72 -1.68
C GLU A 112 0.30 11.70 -1.53
N ALA A 113 -0.71 11.97 -0.69
CA ALA A 113 -1.83 11.06 -0.50
C ALA A 113 -2.58 10.78 -1.82
N ARG A 114 -2.84 11.83 -2.62
CA ARG A 114 -3.47 11.67 -3.95
C ARG A 114 -2.54 10.95 -4.93
N PHE A 115 -1.25 11.25 -4.90
CA PHE A 115 -0.26 10.57 -5.72
C PHE A 115 -0.19 9.06 -5.40
N ALA A 116 -0.20 8.69 -4.12
CA ALA A 116 -0.20 7.31 -3.66
C ALA A 116 -1.50 6.58 -4.01
N GLU A 117 -2.64 7.25 -3.94
CA GLU A 117 -3.93 6.69 -4.39
C GLU A 117 -3.92 6.35 -5.88
N LEU A 118 -3.55 7.32 -6.73
CA LEU A 118 -3.51 7.13 -8.19
C LEU A 118 -2.45 6.13 -8.63
N SER A 119 -1.31 6.08 -7.93
CA SER A 119 -0.23 5.11 -8.16
C SER A 119 -0.70 3.65 -8.06
N LYS A 120 -1.73 3.35 -7.27
CA LYS A 120 -2.29 1.98 -7.15
C LYS A 120 -2.90 1.48 -8.45
N TYR A 121 -3.43 2.40 -9.26
CA TYR A 121 -4.14 2.11 -10.51
C TYR A 121 -3.22 2.14 -11.73
N ALA A 122 -2.05 2.77 -11.64
CA ALA A 122 -1.06 2.85 -12.72
C ALA A 122 0.34 2.38 -12.25
N PRO A 123 0.49 1.12 -11.79
CA PRO A 123 1.76 0.61 -11.28
C PRO A 123 2.88 0.63 -12.33
N HIS A 124 2.54 0.60 -13.62
CA HIS A 124 3.49 0.69 -14.74
C HIS A 124 4.13 2.07 -14.91
N ILE A 125 3.55 3.13 -14.34
CA ILE A 125 4.16 4.48 -14.36
C ILE A 125 5.21 4.63 -13.25
N VAL A 126 4.98 3.99 -12.11
CA VAL A 126 5.78 4.13 -10.88
C VAL A 126 6.50 2.84 -10.51
N ILE A 127 6.95 2.08 -11.53
CA ILE A 127 7.59 0.77 -11.36
C ILE A 127 8.81 0.85 -10.44
N ASP A 128 9.66 1.85 -10.65
CA ASP A 128 10.87 2.05 -9.87
C ASP A 128 10.65 3.18 -8.86
N GLU A 129 11.11 2.99 -7.61
CA GLU A 129 11.06 4.03 -6.58
C GLU A 129 11.74 5.34 -7.03
N ARG A 130 12.82 5.24 -7.81
CA ARG A 130 13.47 6.41 -8.40
C ARG A 130 12.59 7.15 -9.42
N ARG A 131 11.88 6.40 -10.28
CA ARG A 131 10.94 7.00 -11.26
C ARG A 131 9.77 7.64 -10.54
N LYS A 132 9.27 6.99 -9.49
CA LYS A 132 8.21 7.49 -8.61
C LYS A 132 8.61 8.79 -7.93
N ALA A 133 9.81 8.84 -7.32
CA ALA A 133 10.37 10.05 -6.71
C ALA A 133 10.53 11.18 -7.73
N LYS A 134 11.10 10.89 -8.91
CA LYS A 134 11.24 11.89 -9.99
C LYS A 134 9.88 12.42 -10.44
N LYS A 135 8.89 11.55 -10.63
CA LYS A 135 7.54 11.96 -11.03
C LYS A 135 6.88 12.85 -9.97
N PHE A 136 7.00 12.48 -8.70
CA PHE A 136 6.52 13.28 -7.57
C PHE A 136 7.13 14.68 -7.57
N VAL A 137 8.47 14.79 -7.65
CA VAL A 137 9.18 16.08 -7.67
C VAL A 137 8.75 16.95 -8.87
N MET A 138 8.50 16.34 -10.03
CA MET A 138 8.05 17.07 -11.22
C MET A 138 6.64 17.66 -11.08
N GLY A 139 5.76 17.01 -10.32
CA GLY A 139 4.42 17.50 -10.04
C GLY A 139 4.33 18.50 -8.89
N LEU A 140 5.40 18.70 -8.11
CA LEU A 140 5.44 19.75 -7.08
C LEU A 140 5.28 21.16 -7.68
N LYS A 141 4.81 22.10 -6.85
CA LYS A 141 4.74 23.53 -7.20
C LYS A 141 6.12 24.02 -7.68
N PRO A 142 6.19 24.94 -8.66
CA PRO A 142 7.45 25.41 -9.23
C PRO A 142 8.46 25.90 -8.18
N SER A 143 8.00 26.55 -7.12
CA SER A 143 8.85 27.05 -6.02
C SER A 143 9.58 25.92 -5.26
N LEU A 144 8.91 24.80 -5.01
CA LEU A 144 9.50 23.63 -4.37
C LEU A 144 10.30 22.81 -5.38
N ARG A 145 9.76 22.59 -6.58
CA ARG A 145 10.40 21.81 -7.64
C ARG A 145 11.80 22.33 -7.98
N THR A 146 11.99 23.64 -8.13
CA THR A 146 13.30 24.21 -8.44
C THR A 146 14.33 23.94 -7.35
N ARG A 147 13.91 23.88 -6.08
CA ARG A 147 14.80 23.57 -4.96
C ARG A 147 15.11 22.09 -4.86
N LEU A 148 14.14 21.23 -5.16
CA LEU A 148 14.29 19.78 -5.04
C LEU A 148 14.91 19.11 -6.28
N VAL A 149 14.74 19.65 -7.49
CA VAL A 149 15.26 19.03 -8.72
C VAL A 149 16.80 19.00 -8.77
N ALA A 150 17.46 19.86 -7.99
CA ALA A 150 18.91 19.87 -7.85
C ALA A 150 19.45 18.66 -7.08
N PHE A 151 18.58 17.93 -6.37
CA PHE A 151 18.92 16.75 -5.60
C PHE A 151 18.38 15.49 -6.27
N ASP A 152 19.23 14.46 -6.34
CA ASP A 152 18.87 13.17 -6.91
C ASP A 152 18.19 12.29 -5.84
N HIS A 153 16.90 12.52 -5.64
CA HIS A 153 16.09 11.73 -4.71
C HIS A 153 15.90 10.31 -5.25
N CYS A 154 16.38 9.32 -4.50
CA CYS A 154 16.35 7.92 -4.92
C CYS A 154 15.05 7.22 -4.49
N THR A 155 14.37 7.77 -3.49
CA THR A 155 13.12 7.23 -2.94
C THR A 155 12.04 8.31 -2.84
N LEU A 156 10.77 7.90 -2.83
CA LEU A 156 9.67 8.85 -2.61
C LEU A 156 9.77 9.50 -1.22
N ASP A 157 10.18 8.75 -0.20
CA ASP A 157 10.29 9.23 1.17
C ASP A 157 11.32 10.36 1.33
N GLU A 158 12.48 10.23 0.68
CA GLU A 158 13.50 11.29 0.64
C GLU A 158 12.96 12.57 -0.01
N ALA A 159 12.27 12.43 -1.14
CA ALA A 159 11.67 13.55 -1.86
C ALA A 159 10.55 14.21 -1.02
N LEU A 160 9.71 13.41 -0.36
CA LEU A 160 8.63 13.88 0.50
C LEU A 160 9.16 14.67 1.69
N SER A 161 10.12 14.08 2.41
CA SER A 161 10.75 14.70 3.57
C SER A 161 11.42 16.04 3.20
N ALA A 162 12.11 16.10 2.06
CA ALA A 162 12.70 17.34 1.56
C ALA A 162 11.63 18.38 1.20
N ALA A 163 10.55 17.95 0.55
CA ALA A 163 9.46 18.84 0.13
C ALA A 163 8.72 19.44 1.33
N CYS A 164 8.42 18.64 2.36
CA CYS A 164 7.78 19.09 3.59
C CYS A 164 8.62 20.15 4.33
N ARG A 165 9.94 19.94 4.46
CA ARG A 165 10.83 20.94 5.08
C ARG A 165 10.78 22.27 4.33
N GLN A 166 10.89 22.21 3.02
CA GLN A 166 10.90 23.38 2.15
C GLN A 166 9.54 24.10 2.08
N GLU A 167 8.43 23.38 2.21
CA GLU A 167 7.10 23.98 2.32
C GLU A 167 6.94 24.74 3.65
N GLY A 168 7.38 24.13 4.76
CA GLY A 168 7.35 24.77 6.08
C GLY A 168 8.16 26.06 6.14
N GLU A 169 9.42 26.04 5.68
CA GLU A 169 10.30 27.23 5.62
C GLU A 169 9.67 28.36 4.79
N MET A 170 9.08 28.02 3.63
CA MET A 170 8.46 29.01 2.76
C MET A 170 7.19 29.61 3.38
N GLN A 171 6.43 28.82 4.13
CA GLN A 171 5.21 29.28 4.78
C GLN A 171 5.51 30.25 5.92
N GLN A 172 6.53 29.96 6.72
CA GLN A 172 7.04 30.87 7.76
C GLN A 172 7.47 32.21 7.17
N TYR A 173 8.27 32.20 6.11
CA TYR A 173 8.71 33.43 5.42
C TYR A 173 7.54 34.29 4.93
N LEU A 174 6.50 33.67 4.38
CA LEU A 174 5.32 34.39 3.90
C LEU A 174 4.48 34.96 5.04
N GLU A 175 4.43 34.28 6.19
CA GLU A 175 3.75 34.76 7.39
C GLU A 175 4.49 35.96 8.02
N GLU A 176 5.82 35.87 8.15
CA GLU A 176 6.66 36.97 8.63
C GLU A 176 6.53 38.22 7.75
N LYS A 177 6.50 38.04 6.43
CA LYS A 177 6.31 39.16 5.48
C LYS A 177 4.91 39.77 5.53
N LYS A 178 3.88 39.00 5.89
CA LYS A 178 2.52 39.53 6.08
C LYS A 178 2.36 40.27 7.42
N ALA A 179 3.17 39.91 8.42
CA ALA A 179 3.15 40.50 9.74
C ALA A 179 3.98 41.79 9.86
N SER A 180 4.83 42.08 8.87
CA SER A 180 5.65 43.30 8.76
C SER A 180 5.03 44.34 7.84
#